data_AF-P84062-F1
#
_entry.id   AF-P84062-F1
#
_cell.length_a   1.000
_cell.length_b   1.000
_cell.length_c   1.000
_cell.angle_alpha   90.00
_cell.angle_beta   90.00
_cell.angle_gamma   90.00
#
_symmetry.space_group_name_H-M   'P 1'
#
loop_
_entity.id
_entity.type
_entity.pdbx_description
1 polymer ?
#
loop_
_entity_poly.entity_id
_entity_poly.type
_entity_poly.pdbx_seq_one_letter_code
_entity_poly.pdbx_strand_id
1 'polypeptide(L)' 'AELKSCFPVGHECDDDASNCNCCGDDVYCACGWGRWNCKCKVADQSYAYGICKDKVNCPNRHLWPAKECKMPCRRNCG' A
#
# COMPACT_ATOMS: atom_id res chain seq x y z
N ALA A 1 -3.00 11.57 14.51
CA ALA A 1 -1.72 12.08 13.99
C ALA A 1 -1.92 12.45 12.53
N GLU A 2 -1.61 13.68 12.14
CA GLU A 2 -1.56 14.05 10.72
C GLU A 2 -0.38 13.29 10.11
N LEU A 3 -0.63 12.23 9.33
CA LEU A 3 0.44 11.58 8.57
C LEU A 3 0.85 12.51 7.44
N LYS A 4 1.70 13.49 7.74
CA LYS A 4 2.28 14.41 6.73
C LYS A 4 3.39 13.77 5.90
N SER A 5 3.75 12.52 6.21
CA SER A 5 4.73 11.74 5.49
C SER A 5 4.21 10.32 5.26
N CYS A 6 4.78 9.69 4.23
CA CYS A 6 4.73 8.26 4.01
C CYS A 6 6.17 7.73 3.92
N PHE A 7 6.34 6.43 4.10
CA PHE A 7 7.61 5.71 4.09
C PHE A 7 7.82 5.03 2.73
N PRO A 8 9.04 5.09 2.16
CA PRO A 8 9.33 4.42 0.90
C PRO A 8 9.34 2.89 1.06
N VAL A 9 9.29 2.19 -0.08
CA VAL A 9 9.42 0.72 -0.13
C VAL A 9 10.70 0.27 0.59
N GLY A 10 10.60 -0.79 1.39
CA GLY A 10 11.70 -1.35 2.17
C GLY A 10 11.93 -0.71 3.54
N HIS A 11 11.33 0.46 3.80
CA HIS A 11 11.38 1.11 5.10
C HIS A 11 10.48 0.39 6.11
N GLU A 12 10.84 0.50 7.39
CA GLU A 12 10.02 -0.03 8.48
C GLU A 12 8.69 0.72 8.57
N CYS A 13 7.63 -0.03 8.84
CA CYS A 13 6.27 0.48 9.05
C CYS A 13 5.68 -0.22 10.28
N ASP A 14 4.54 0.26 10.77
CA ASP A 14 3.85 -0.34 11.91
C ASP A 14 2.66 -1.16 11.41
N ASP A 15 2.51 -2.42 11.84
CA ASP A 15 1.42 -3.34 11.43
C ASP A 15 0.04 -2.79 11.78
N ASP A 16 -0.05 -2.09 12.91
CA ASP A 16 -1.29 -1.49 13.40
C ASP A 16 -1.61 -0.20 12.62
N ALA A 17 -0.59 0.40 11.99
CA ALA A 17 -0.79 1.57 11.19
C ALA A 17 -1.34 1.23 9.80
N SER A 18 -2.32 2.05 9.39
CA SER A 18 -2.92 1.98 8.07
C SER A 18 -1.87 1.94 6.94
N ASN A 19 -2.20 1.24 5.84
CA ASN A 19 -1.38 1.18 4.61
C ASN A 19 -1.01 2.56 4.04
N CYS A 20 -1.71 3.62 4.47
CA CYS A 20 -1.39 5.02 4.21
C CYS A 20 0.02 5.44 4.65
N ASN A 21 0.62 4.72 5.61
CA ASN A 21 2.00 4.98 6.01
C ASN A 21 3.00 4.70 4.91
N CYS A 22 2.72 3.82 3.95
CA CYS A 22 3.65 3.51 2.87
C CYS A 22 3.37 4.38 1.63
N CYS A 23 4.40 4.86 0.93
CA CYS A 23 4.21 5.67 -0.27
C CYS A 23 3.88 4.79 -1.48
N GLY A 24 2.69 5.00 -2.07
CA GLY A 24 2.27 4.35 -3.32
C GLY A 24 0.97 3.57 -3.17
N ASP A 25 0.07 3.66 -4.15
CA ASP A 25 -1.23 2.97 -4.12
C ASP A 25 -1.10 1.44 -4.15
N ASP A 26 0.02 0.92 -4.62
CA ASP A 26 0.37 -0.50 -4.66
C ASP A 26 1.36 -0.91 -3.55
N VAL A 27 1.59 -0.05 -2.55
CA VAL A 27 2.53 -0.31 -1.46
C VAL A 27 1.81 -0.39 -0.12
N TYR A 28 2.01 -1.48 0.60
CA TYR A 28 1.34 -1.77 1.86
C TYR A 28 2.34 -2.14 2.95
N CYS A 29 1.94 -2.01 4.21
CA CYS A 29 2.77 -2.46 5.32
C CYS A 29 2.63 -3.97 5.46
N ALA A 30 3.75 -4.69 5.45
CA ALA A 30 3.76 -6.15 5.50
C ALA A 30 4.82 -6.67 6.46
N CYS A 31 4.40 -7.47 7.43
CA CYS A 31 5.28 -8.06 8.41
C CYS A 31 5.75 -9.46 8.02
N GLY A 32 6.96 -9.79 8.44
CA GLY A 32 7.45 -11.16 8.43
C GLY A 32 6.78 -12.02 9.51
N TRP A 33 7.26 -13.26 9.62
CA TRP A 33 6.88 -14.16 10.70
C TRP A 33 7.07 -13.48 12.07
N GLY A 34 6.04 -13.55 12.91
CA GLY A 34 6.05 -12.99 14.25
C GLY A 34 5.58 -11.54 14.38
N ARG A 35 5.31 -10.81 13.30
CA ARG A 35 5.03 -9.35 13.28
C ARG A 35 6.23 -8.46 13.64
N TRP A 36 7.43 -9.03 13.70
CA TRP A 36 8.65 -8.30 14.04
C TRP A 36 9.32 -8.02 12.69
N ASN A 37 9.61 -6.75 12.37
CA ASN A 37 10.09 -6.29 11.05
C ASN A 37 9.01 -6.14 9.98
N CYS A 38 8.02 -5.29 10.26
CA CYS A 38 7.07 -4.83 9.27
C CYS A 38 7.73 -3.84 8.32
N LYS A 39 7.58 -4.05 7.02
CA LYS A 39 8.19 -3.19 6.00
C LYS A 39 7.19 -2.82 4.93
N CYS A 40 7.35 -1.63 4.35
CA CYS A 40 6.58 -1.23 3.18
C CYS A 40 6.99 -2.10 1.98
N LYS A 41 6.04 -2.84 1.41
CA LYS A 41 6.26 -3.75 0.28
C LYS A 41 5.33 -3.43 -0.86
N VAL A 42 5.80 -3.66 -2.08
CA VAL A 42 4.96 -3.62 -3.27
C VAL A 42 4.06 -4.85 -3.25
N ALA A 43 2.75 -4.62 -3.38
CA ALA A 43 1.76 -5.66 -3.54
C ALA A 43 1.96 -6.37 -4.88
N ASP A 44 1.86 -7.70 -4.86
CA ASP A 44 1.69 -8.47 -6.09
C ASP A 44 0.41 -8.02 -6.83
N GLN A 45 0.35 -8.22 -8.14
CA GLN A 45 -0.79 -7.87 -8.98
C GLN A 45 -2.13 -8.36 -8.40
N SER A 46 -2.15 -9.54 -7.79
CA SER A 46 -3.34 -10.13 -7.18
C SER A 46 -3.90 -9.32 -6.00
N TYR A 47 -3.04 -8.59 -5.30
CA TYR A 47 -3.37 -7.84 -4.08
C TYR A 47 -3.35 -6.32 -4.31
N ALA A 48 -2.61 -5.85 -5.32
CA ALA A 48 -2.44 -4.44 -5.65
C ALA A 48 -3.78 -3.71 -5.86
N TYR A 49 -4.77 -4.35 -6.49
CA TYR A 49 -6.10 -3.74 -6.64
C TYR A 49 -6.81 -3.51 -5.30
N GLY A 50 -6.73 -4.48 -4.38
CA GLY A 50 -7.31 -4.36 -3.04
C GLY A 50 -6.64 -3.26 -2.23
N ILE A 51 -5.31 -3.25 -2.21
CA ILE A 51 -4.51 -2.22 -1.54
C ILE A 51 -4.78 -0.84 -2.13
N CYS A 52 -4.82 -0.71 -3.46
CA CYS A 52 -5.11 0.57 -4.10
C CYS A 52 -6.48 1.11 -3.68
N LYS A 53 -7.52 0.25 -3.64
CA LYS A 53 -8.86 0.65 -3.20
C LYS A 53 -8.93 1.01 -1.72
N ASP A 54 -8.15 0.37 -0.87
CA ASP A 54 -8.02 0.76 0.54
C ASP A 54 -7.38 2.15 0.65
N LYS A 55 -6.36 2.40 -0.16
CA LYS A 55 -5.54 3.61 -0.10
C LYS A 55 -6.12 4.84 -0.77
N VAL A 56 -7.17 4.72 -1.59
CA VAL A 56 -7.81 5.90 -2.22
C VAL A 56 -8.26 6.95 -1.20
N ASN A 57 -8.61 6.52 0.01
CA ASN A 57 -9.06 7.39 1.10
C ASN A 57 -7.93 7.85 2.04
N CYS A 58 -6.67 7.50 1.74
CA CYS A 58 -5.55 7.94 2.55
C CYS A 58 -5.44 9.47 2.54
N PRO A 59 -5.40 10.14 3.71
CA PRO A 59 -5.34 11.61 3.77
C PRO A 59 -4.06 12.15 3.12
N ASN A 60 -3.00 11.35 3.12
CA ASN A 60 -1.70 11.64 2.54
C ASN A 60 -1.51 11.09 1.12
N ARG A 61 -2.57 10.64 0.45
CA ARG A 61 -2.49 10.09 -0.92
C ARG A 61 -1.88 11.06 -1.93
N HIS A 62 -2.02 12.36 -1.70
CA HIS A 62 -1.43 13.40 -2.51
C HIS A 62 0.12 13.44 -2.46
N LEU A 63 0.76 12.70 -1.55
CA LEU A 63 2.21 12.65 -1.41
C LEU A 63 2.89 11.65 -2.36
N TRP A 64 2.15 10.76 -3.01
CA TRP A 64 2.69 9.83 -4.00
C TRP A 64 1.91 9.94 -5.32
N PRO A 65 2.52 9.57 -6.46
CA PRO A 65 1.80 9.55 -7.73
C PRO A 65 0.63 8.57 -7.64
N ALA A 66 -0.57 9.13 -7.57
CA ALA A 66 -1.82 8.39 -7.56
C ALA A 66 -1.94 7.60 -8.88
N LYS A 67 -2.18 6.30 -8.77
CA LYS A 67 -2.47 5.40 -9.88
C LYS A 67 -3.95 5.06 -9.91
N GLU A 68 -4.47 4.75 -11.10
CA GLU A 68 -5.78 4.13 -11.22
C GLU A 68 -5.72 2.70 -10.68
N CYS A 69 -6.68 2.34 -9.83
CA CYS A 69 -6.78 0.99 -9.30
C CYS A 69 -7.24 0.03 -10.40
N LYS A 70 -6.28 -0.56 -11.10
CA LYS A 70 -6.54 -1.55 -12.15
C LYS A 70 -6.73 -2.92 -11.51
N MET A 71 -7.92 -3.48 -11.65
CA MET A 71 -8.15 -4.88 -11.28
C MET A 71 -7.32 -5.74 -12.24
N PRO A 72 -6.47 -6.67 -11.75
CA PRO A 72 -5.85 -7.63 -12.65
C PRO A 72 -6.97 -8.39 -13.35
N CYS A 73 -6.96 -8.41 -14.68
CA CYS A 73 -7.90 -9.18 -15.48
C CYS A 73 -7.77 -10.66 -15.10
N ARG A 74 -8.57 -11.13 -14.14
CA ARG A 74 -8.46 -12.51 -13.65
C ARG A 74 -8.98 -13.53 -14.65
N ARG A 75 -9.98 -13.15 -15.46
CA ARG A 75 -10.58 -13.92 -16.55
C ARG A 75 -11.22 -12.94 -17.53
N ASN A 76 -10.88 -13.04 -18.82
CA ASN A 76 -11.58 -12.37 -19.93
C ASN A 76 -11.56 -10.83 -19.96
N CYS A 77 -10.39 -10.22 -20.15
CA CYS A 77 -10.34 -8.94 -20.86
C CYS A 77 -10.21 -9.26 -22.36
N GLY A 78 -11.34 -9.59 -22.98
CA GLY A 78 -11.48 -9.86 -24.41
C GLY A 78 -12.66 -9.08 -24.96
#